data_AF-A0A6I3HJ76-F1
#
_entry.id   AF-A0A6I3HJ76-F1
#
_cell.length_a   1.000
_cell.length_b   1.000
_cell.length_c   1.000
_cell.angle_alpha   90.00
_cell.angle_beta   90.00
_cell.angle_gamma   90.00
#
_symmetry.space_group_name_H-M   'P 1'
#
loop_
_entity.id
_entity.type
_entity.pdbx_description
1 polymer ?
#
loop_
_entity_poly.entity_id
_entity_poly.type
_entity_poly.pdbx_seq_one_letter_code
_entity_poly.pdbx_strand_id
1 'polypeptide(L)'
;MAISFSRPDPSSPAAVGSAAFPTNRRGFDQAEVRDFLKMVSAEMARLQERERFLESEMRAMQTRGLSAPGRLDEETVTTLLGEEAARVLTAARDASTQIRDRAEESATRLVKDAAEDAVRIREAAVLEAARIREDSGADAESEIEMAKQQGRDMVNEAREYREKVLSELSRRRDAARSQIEQLLHGRDRLMNAFERARIASEDVIGGLTEAHDEPEFIVDLSPTTGPVPIINSEHPSVKMFDREEAVIEEEIVEVESANVVIFDHESEVEIVEVEVVEEIEIVEVLHPVHSPAEVVTSVDEVASPEPTETTQTNVVSLFGRGRRSHDMPEIVVEPEIVNETVEEIVEAVVAPTRKKDVAEVDDIFAKLRAGSTAEVAAKATQVAEKVVEEKPVAKKPAEKKAKAKPAVPVVDPARFEERNEALSPVVVAMARKLKRVLADEQNSVLGHVRAKRSSLDIDAIFGTEAEHAARYAVAVTDDTMASASAGAKSVKAAGGSSRRVTQKAIAEHAHAAITAGLVAGFREDARIAIGEAEGDRDVLLGLLRDVYRTWKTEKMDTHVDDIACSSYSRGAYLALEPGSSITWMAEPDTNCCSECADNSLGGSVVRGDDFPTGHSHPPAHAGCRCLVCPVQD
;
A
#
# COMPACT_ATOMS: atom_id res chain seq x y z
N MET A 1 104.93 26.00 -46.23
CA MET A 1 103.81 26.19 -45.29
C MET A 1 104.42 26.33 -43.90
N ALA A 2 104.35 27.51 -43.29
CA ALA A 2 104.86 27.73 -41.94
C ALA A 2 103.82 27.22 -40.95
N ILE A 3 104.08 26.07 -40.33
CA ILE A 3 103.26 25.53 -39.26
C ILE A 3 103.53 26.41 -38.03
N SER A 4 102.62 27.34 -37.76
CA SER A 4 102.62 28.12 -36.51
C SER A 4 102.28 27.16 -35.37
N PHE A 5 103.30 26.62 -34.70
CA PHE A 5 103.11 25.91 -33.44
C PHE A 5 102.59 26.92 -32.41
N SER A 6 101.30 26.82 -32.09
CA SER A 6 100.72 27.54 -30.96
C SER A 6 101.52 27.17 -29.72
N ARG A 7 102.06 28.17 -29.01
CA ARG A 7 102.76 27.94 -27.74
C ARG A 7 101.84 27.12 -26.82
N PRO A 8 102.30 25.96 -26.31
CA PRO A 8 101.48 25.13 -25.45
C PRO A 8 101.12 25.92 -24.17
N ASP A 9 99.90 25.72 -23.68
CA ASP A 9 99.41 26.39 -22.48
C ASP A 9 100.05 25.76 -21.22
N PRO A 10 100.86 26.50 -20.44
CA PRO A 10 101.53 25.97 -19.25
C PRO A 10 100.56 25.69 -18.08
N SER A 11 99.30 26.14 -18.15
CA SER A 11 98.32 26.00 -17.06
C SER A 11 97.54 24.68 -17.08
N SER A 12 97.59 23.92 -18.17
CA SER A 12 96.87 22.65 -18.32
C SER A 12 97.84 21.46 -18.33
N PRO A 13 97.67 20.48 -17.41
CA PRO A 13 98.51 19.27 -17.38
C PRO A 13 98.50 18.48 -18.70
N ALA A 14 97.35 18.45 -19.38
CA ALA A 14 97.21 17.77 -20.67
C ALA A 14 97.97 18.51 -21.80
N ALA A 15 98.01 19.83 -21.75
CA ALA A 15 98.75 20.66 -22.72
C ALA A 15 100.27 20.59 -22.49
N VAL A 16 100.72 20.51 -21.23
CA VAL A 16 102.13 20.25 -20.89
C VAL A 16 102.57 18.86 -21.38
N GLY A 17 101.74 17.83 -21.19
CA GLY A 17 102.04 16.46 -21.63
C GLY A 17 102.04 16.26 -23.14
N SER A 18 101.32 17.09 -23.89
CA SER A 18 101.24 17.05 -25.36
C SER A 18 102.06 18.14 -26.07
N ALA A 19 102.86 18.91 -25.32
CA ALA A 19 103.68 19.98 -25.86
C ALA A 19 104.73 19.47 -26.86
N ALA A 20 104.75 20.06 -28.06
CA ALA A 20 105.75 19.78 -29.10
C ALA A 20 106.65 21.00 -29.33
N PHE A 21 107.94 20.76 -29.52
CA PHE A 21 108.96 21.80 -29.73
C PHE A 21 109.63 21.63 -31.09
N PRO A 22 110.11 22.71 -31.72
CA PRO A 22 110.88 22.62 -32.94
C PRO A 22 112.21 21.88 -32.70
N THR A 23 112.73 21.24 -33.75
CA THR A 23 113.98 20.49 -33.71
C THR A 23 115.11 21.26 -34.39
N ASN A 24 116.27 21.30 -33.75
CA ASN A 24 117.54 21.72 -34.32
C ASN A 24 118.35 20.49 -34.80
N ARG A 25 119.48 20.74 -35.49
CA ARG A 25 120.32 19.70 -36.12
C ARG A 25 120.80 18.58 -35.18
N ARG A 26 120.63 18.74 -33.86
CA ARG A 26 120.85 17.74 -32.80
C ARG A 26 119.74 17.82 -31.72
N GLY A 27 118.53 17.40 -32.05
CA GLY A 27 117.40 17.26 -31.10
C GLY A 27 116.51 18.51 -30.99
N PHE A 28 115.63 18.56 -29.99
CA PHE A 28 114.74 19.71 -29.75
C PHE A 28 115.50 21.00 -29.43
N ASP A 29 114.92 22.15 -29.76
CA ASP A 29 115.49 23.44 -29.40
C ASP A 29 115.50 23.63 -27.87
N GLN A 30 116.71 23.64 -27.30
CA GLN A 30 116.92 23.75 -25.87
C GLN A 30 116.47 25.10 -25.31
N ALA A 31 116.47 26.17 -26.10
CA ALA A 31 116.02 27.48 -25.65
C ALA A 31 114.51 27.49 -25.42
N GLU A 32 113.74 27.01 -26.42
CA GLU A 32 112.28 26.98 -26.33
C GLU A 32 111.77 26.00 -25.26
N VAL A 33 112.40 24.83 -25.12
CA VAL A 33 112.05 23.87 -24.06
C VAL A 33 112.32 24.46 -22.68
N ARG A 34 113.47 25.13 -22.48
CA ARG A 34 113.79 25.76 -21.20
C ARG A 34 112.84 26.91 -20.87
N ASP A 35 112.47 27.72 -21.85
CA ASP A 35 111.53 28.81 -21.64
C ASP A 35 110.12 28.30 -21.34
N PHE A 36 109.69 27.21 -21.98
CA PHE A 36 108.45 26.53 -21.62
C PHE A 36 108.49 25.94 -20.21
N LEU A 37 109.58 25.26 -19.82
CA LEU A 37 109.73 24.74 -18.46
C LEU A 37 109.75 25.85 -17.40
N LYS A 38 110.31 27.03 -17.70
CA LYS A 38 110.22 28.20 -16.82
C LYS A 38 108.77 28.66 -16.68
N MET A 39 108.01 28.72 -17.77
CA MET A 39 106.58 29.08 -17.73
C MET A 39 105.75 28.08 -16.92
N VAL A 40 105.99 26.78 -17.11
CA VAL A 40 105.36 25.71 -16.31
C VAL A 40 105.75 25.83 -14.83
N SER A 41 107.03 26.10 -14.50
CA SER A 41 107.45 26.28 -13.10
C SER A 41 106.80 27.51 -12.44
N ALA A 42 106.57 28.59 -13.20
CA ALA A 42 105.91 29.78 -12.70
C ALA A 42 104.42 29.52 -12.42
N GLU A 43 103.73 28.79 -13.31
CA GLU A 43 102.35 28.38 -13.07
C GLU A 43 102.23 27.36 -11.92
N MET A 44 103.17 26.42 -11.79
CA MET A 44 103.20 25.52 -10.63
C MET A 44 103.40 26.28 -9.31
N ALA A 45 104.29 27.28 -9.28
CA ALA A 45 104.48 28.12 -8.10
C ALA A 45 103.22 28.92 -7.75
N ARG A 46 102.56 29.51 -8.76
CA ARG A 46 101.29 30.23 -8.60
C ARG A 46 100.17 29.31 -8.08
N LEU A 47 100.07 28.09 -8.60
CA LEU A 47 99.09 27.10 -8.15
C LEU A 47 99.37 26.64 -6.71
N GLN A 48 100.64 26.43 -6.34
CA GLN A 48 101.03 26.11 -4.96
C GLN A 48 100.74 27.25 -3.98
N GLU A 49 100.97 28.50 -4.38
CA GLU A 49 100.59 29.66 -3.57
C GLU A 49 99.07 29.79 -3.43
N ARG A 50 98.32 29.54 -4.51
CA ARG A 50 96.85 29.52 -4.47
C ARG A 50 96.31 28.37 -3.63
N GLU A 51 96.92 27.19 -3.70
CA GLU A 51 96.58 26.05 -2.86
C GLU A 51 96.88 26.37 -1.39
N ARG A 52 98.05 26.93 -1.06
CA ARG A 52 98.35 27.40 0.30
C ARG A 52 97.38 28.48 0.77
N PHE A 53 96.99 29.40 -0.10
CA PHE A 53 95.99 30.42 0.21
C PHE A 53 94.63 29.78 0.50
N LEU A 54 94.13 28.91 -0.38
CA LEU A 54 92.86 28.21 -0.19
C LEU A 54 92.89 27.25 1.01
N GLU A 55 94.01 26.60 1.29
CA GLU A 55 94.21 25.81 2.50
C GLU A 55 94.23 26.69 3.75
N SER A 56 94.85 27.88 3.68
CA SER A 56 94.84 28.84 4.78
C SER A 56 93.45 29.40 5.00
N GLU A 57 92.67 29.61 3.93
CA GLU A 57 91.29 30.07 3.97
C GLU A 57 90.36 28.97 4.45
N MET A 58 90.56 27.72 4.03
CA MET A 58 89.85 26.56 4.58
C MET A 58 90.19 26.35 6.05
N ARG A 59 91.47 26.42 6.45
CA ARG A 59 91.86 26.36 7.86
C ARG A 59 91.28 27.56 8.62
N ALA A 60 91.20 28.74 8.01
CA ALA A 60 90.58 29.92 8.61
C ALA A 60 89.06 29.76 8.73
N MET A 61 88.36 29.17 7.75
CA MET A 61 86.92 28.89 7.79
C MET A 61 86.60 27.74 8.75
N GLN A 62 87.45 26.71 8.78
CA GLN A 62 87.36 25.62 9.74
C GLN A 62 87.64 26.11 11.14
N THR A 63 88.66 26.95 11.38
CA THR A 63 88.88 27.59 12.70
C THR A 63 87.83 28.67 13.00
N ARG A 64 87.23 29.31 12.00
CA ARG A 64 86.06 30.18 12.23
C ARG A 64 84.81 29.37 12.59
N GLY A 65 84.72 28.12 12.13
CA GLY A 65 83.70 27.14 12.50
C GLY A 65 84.02 26.30 13.76
N LEU A 66 85.29 26.18 14.16
CA LEU A 66 85.78 25.26 15.21
C LEU A 66 86.63 25.91 16.31
N SER A 67 87.04 27.16 16.18
CA SER A 67 87.82 27.91 17.19
C SER A 67 86.95 28.93 17.91
N ALA A 68 85.98 28.39 18.63
CA ALA A 68 85.70 28.75 20.01
C ALA A 68 85.05 27.52 20.68
N PRO A 69 85.79 26.71 21.47
CA PRO A 69 85.23 25.57 22.22
C PRO A 69 84.37 26.05 23.41
N GLY A 70 83.41 26.93 23.14
CA GLY A 70 82.54 27.56 24.14
C GLY A 70 81.69 28.73 23.63
N ARG A 71 81.43 28.88 22.31
CA ARG A 71 80.64 30.00 21.78
C ARG A 71 79.70 29.68 20.61
N LEU A 72 79.08 28.50 20.64
CA LEU A 72 77.65 28.47 20.38
C LEU A 72 77.03 28.54 21.76
N ASP A 73 76.82 29.75 22.26
CA ASP A 73 76.13 29.89 23.53
C ASP A 73 74.76 29.23 23.36
N GLU A 74 74.31 28.50 24.38
CA GLU A 74 73.03 27.79 24.34
C GLU A 74 71.89 28.76 23.94
N GLU A 75 72.02 30.02 24.33
CA GLU A 75 71.18 31.14 23.95
C GLU A 75 71.15 31.41 22.43
N THR A 76 72.30 31.46 21.74
CA THR A 76 72.35 31.69 20.28
C THR A 76 71.83 30.52 19.44
N VAL A 77 71.99 29.28 19.91
CA VAL A 77 71.42 28.11 19.21
C VAL A 77 69.91 28.06 19.40
N THR A 78 69.44 28.35 20.61
CA THR A 78 68.00 28.41 20.89
C THR A 78 67.31 29.55 20.13
N THR A 79 67.97 30.70 19.91
CA THR A 79 67.39 31.77 19.09
C THR A 79 67.28 31.39 17.62
N LEU A 80 68.33 30.83 17.01
CA LEU A 80 68.29 30.42 15.60
C LEU A 80 67.33 29.25 15.37
N LEU A 81 67.26 28.30 16.32
CA LEU A 81 66.27 27.22 16.29
C LEU A 81 64.85 27.79 16.46
N GLY A 82 64.67 28.79 17.32
CA GLY A 82 63.39 29.47 17.54
C GLY A 82 62.92 30.22 16.29
N GLU A 83 63.81 30.94 15.61
CA GLU A 83 63.53 31.63 14.35
C GLU A 83 63.16 30.65 13.23
N GLU A 84 63.91 29.55 13.10
CA GLU A 84 63.62 28.55 12.08
C GLU A 84 62.35 27.76 12.37
N ALA A 85 62.09 27.42 13.64
CA ALA A 85 60.82 26.84 14.08
C ALA A 85 59.65 27.79 13.82
N ALA A 86 59.81 29.10 14.05
CA ALA A 86 58.78 30.10 13.75
C ALA A 86 58.51 30.21 12.24
N ARG A 87 59.54 30.16 11.39
CA ARG A 87 59.37 30.11 9.92
C ARG A 87 58.64 28.86 9.46
N VAL A 88 59.03 27.69 9.96
CA VAL A 88 58.36 26.42 9.63
C VAL A 88 56.90 26.43 10.08
N LEU A 89 56.61 26.93 11.29
CA LEU A 89 55.24 27.04 11.78
C LEU A 89 54.40 28.02 10.97
N THR A 90 54.98 29.12 10.48
CA THR A 90 54.28 30.08 9.63
C THR A 90 53.98 29.47 8.26
N ALA A 91 54.96 28.83 7.63
CA ALA A 91 54.76 28.11 6.37
C ALA A 91 53.74 26.97 6.49
N ALA A 92 53.75 26.24 7.62
CA ALA A 92 52.76 25.19 7.89
C ALA A 92 51.34 25.78 8.07
N ARG A 93 51.21 26.95 8.70
CA ARG A 93 49.93 27.66 8.83
C ARG A 93 49.42 28.16 7.49
N ASP A 94 50.27 28.76 6.67
CA ASP A 94 49.90 29.24 5.33
C ASP A 94 49.54 28.10 4.38
N ALA A 95 50.24 26.96 4.47
CA ALA A 95 49.86 25.76 3.74
C ALA A 95 48.51 25.21 4.23
N SER A 96 48.26 25.26 5.54
CA SER A 96 46.99 24.81 6.12
C SER A 96 45.82 25.71 5.70
N THR A 97 45.98 27.03 5.65
CA THR A 97 44.94 27.94 5.16
C THR A 97 44.64 27.70 3.69
N GLN A 98 45.66 27.56 2.84
CA GLN A 98 45.46 27.22 1.43
C GLN A 98 44.76 25.88 1.21
N ILE A 99 45.02 24.88 2.06
CA ILE A 99 44.30 23.60 1.99
C ILE A 99 42.83 23.80 2.37
N ARG A 100 42.54 24.60 3.41
CA ARG A 100 41.16 24.90 3.83
C ARG A 100 40.41 25.65 2.74
N ASP A 101 41.00 26.68 2.14
CA ASP A 101 40.37 27.48 1.10
C ASP A 101 40.04 26.63 -0.14
N ARG A 102 40.98 25.77 -0.59
CA ARG A 102 40.73 24.84 -1.71
C ARG A 102 39.65 23.81 -1.37
N ALA A 103 39.62 23.33 -0.13
CA ALA A 103 38.58 22.40 0.32
C ALA A 103 37.20 23.07 0.35
N GLU A 104 37.12 24.33 0.79
CA GLU A 104 35.89 25.12 0.82
C GLU A 104 35.38 25.44 -0.60
N GLU A 105 36.26 25.84 -1.51
CA GLU A 105 35.91 26.02 -2.93
C GLU A 105 35.45 24.72 -3.59
N SER A 106 36.10 23.60 -3.27
CA SER A 106 35.69 22.29 -3.81
C SER A 106 34.34 21.85 -3.23
N ALA A 107 34.11 22.06 -1.93
CA ALA A 107 32.85 21.74 -1.26
C ALA A 107 31.69 22.60 -1.82
N THR A 108 31.91 23.89 -2.01
CA THR A 108 30.87 24.79 -2.58
C THR A 108 30.52 24.42 -4.01
N ARG A 109 31.51 24.03 -4.84
CA ARG A 109 31.25 23.50 -6.19
C ARG A 109 30.44 22.22 -6.15
N LEU A 110 30.85 21.25 -5.33
CA LEU A 110 30.12 19.98 -5.19
C LEU A 110 28.67 20.19 -4.72
N VAL A 111 28.43 21.10 -3.78
CA VAL A 111 27.07 21.42 -3.31
C VAL A 111 26.24 22.06 -4.43
N LYS A 112 26.85 22.95 -5.22
CA LYS A 112 26.18 23.58 -6.35
C LYS A 112 25.82 22.57 -7.44
N ASP A 113 26.75 21.72 -7.82
CA ASP A 113 26.53 20.68 -8.84
C ASP A 113 25.45 19.70 -8.37
N ALA A 114 25.50 19.26 -7.11
CA ALA A 114 24.47 18.41 -6.52
C ALA A 114 23.10 19.07 -6.47
N ALA A 115 23.04 20.40 -6.21
CA ALA A 115 21.78 21.15 -6.23
C ALA A 115 21.21 21.25 -7.65
N GLU A 116 22.04 21.50 -8.65
CA GLU A 116 21.63 21.54 -10.07
C GLU A 116 21.19 20.16 -10.57
N ASP A 117 21.87 19.08 -10.17
CA ASP A 117 21.45 17.70 -10.44
C ASP A 117 20.10 17.40 -9.78
N ALA A 118 19.91 17.80 -8.52
CA ALA A 118 18.65 17.59 -7.83
C ALA A 118 17.48 18.34 -8.50
N VAL A 119 17.72 19.54 -9.04
CA VAL A 119 16.72 20.27 -9.83
C VAL A 119 16.40 19.53 -11.12
N ARG A 120 17.41 19.09 -11.87
CA ARG A 120 17.21 18.31 -13.11
C ARG A 120 16.43 17.02 -12.89
N ILE A 121 16.72 16.29 -11.82
CA ILE A 121 16.00 15.07 -11.46
C ILE A 121 14.53 15.37 -11.14
N ARG A 122 14.25 16.45 -10.38
CA ARG A 122 12.88 16.86 -10.08
C ARG A 122 12.10 17.25 -11.33
N GLU A 123 12.71 18.03 -12.23
CA GLU A 123 12.07 18.43 -13.49
C GLU A 123 11.76 17.22 -14.37
N ALA A 124 12.70 16.27 -14.50
CA ALA A 124 12.48 15.03 -15.22
C ALA A 124 11.35 14.19 -14.60
N ALA A 125 11.31 14.07 -13.27
CA ALA A 125 10.26 13.36 -12.56
C ALA A 125 8.88 14.02 -12.74
N VAL A 126 8.81 15.36 -12.76
CA VAL A 126 7.56 16.10 -13.02
C VAL A 126 7.06 15.87 -14.44
N LEU A 127 7.96 15.89 -15.44
CA LEU A 127 7.59 15.61 -16.83
C LEU A 127 7.13 14.17 -17.03
N GLU A 128 7.77 13.21 -16.37
CA GLU A 128 7.34 11.81 -16.42
C GLU A 128 5.98 11.63 -15.73
N ALA A 129 5.78 12.22 -14.55
CA ALA A 129 4.50 12.19 -13.86
C ALA A 129 3.38 12.85 -14.67
N ALA A 130 3.68 13.91 -15.43
CA ALA A 130 2.73 14.53 -16.34
C ALA A 130 2.33 13.58 -17.47
N ARG A 131 3.30 12.90 -18.10
CA ARG A 131 3.04 11.89 -19.14
C ARG A 131 2.17 10.75 -18.63
N ILE A 132 2.52 10.19 -17.46
CA ILE A 132 1.73 9.09 -16.87
C ILE A 132 0.29 9.52 -16.61
N ARG A 133 0.05 10.75 -16.14
CA ARG A 133 -1.31 11.26 -15.91
C ARG A 133 -2.09 11.46 -17.21
N GLU A 134 -1.43 11.94 -18.25
CA GLU A 134 -2.03 12.11 -19.57
C GLU A 134 -2.41 10.76 -20.19
N ASP A 135 -1.49 9.80 -20.17
CA ASP A 135 -1.72 8.44 -20.67
C ASP A 135 -2.85 7.75 -19.89
N SER A 136 -2.81 7.82 -18.55
CA SER A 136 -3.87 7.26 -17.70
C SER A 136 -5.24 7.93 -17.95
N GLY A 137 -5.24 9.24 -18.24
CA GLY A 137 -6.45 9.98 -18.59
C GLY A 137 -7.03 9.52 -19.92
N ALA A 138 -6.19 9.35 -20.93
CA ALA A 138 -6.60 8.85 -22.24
C ALA A 138 -7.14 7.42 -22.17
N ASP A 139 -6.51 6.54 -21.39
CA ASP A 139 -6.99 5.17 -21.18
C ASP A 139 -8.36 5.16 -20.47
N ALA A 140 -8.53 5.96 -19.41
CA ALA A 140 -9.80 6.08 -18.72
C ALA A 140 -10.92 6.64 -19.63
N GLU A 141 -10.61 7.64 -20.48
CA GLU A 141 -11.56 8.16 -21.46
C GLU A 141 -11.97 7.10 -22.49
N SER A 142 -11.01 6.29 -22.96
CA SER A 142 -11.27 5.18 -23.89
C SER A 142 -12.19 4.13 -23.25
N GLU A 143 -11.95 3.75 -22.00
CA GLU A 143 -12.80 2.81 -21.26
C GLU A 143 -14.22 3.36 -21.05
N ILE A 144 -14.33 4.65 -20.70
CA ILE A 144 -15.63 5.32 -20.55
C ILE A 144 -16.38 5.32 -21.88
N GLU A 145 -15.73 5.59 -23.02
CA GLU A 145 -16.38 5.55 -24.33
C GLU A 145 -16.81 4.12 -24.72
N MET A 146 -16.01 3.10 -24.42
CA MET A 146 -16.42 1.70 -24.60
C MET A 146 -17.65 1.35 -23.74
N ALA A 147 -17.66 1.74 -22.47
CA ALA A 147 -18.78 1.50 -21.57
C ALA A 147 -20.05 2.24 -22.02
N LYS A 148 -19.93 3.49 -22.49
CA LYS A 148 -21.05 4.23 -23.09
C LYS A 148 -21.58 3.54 -24.34
N GLN A 149 -20.71 3.00 -25.18
CA GLN A 149 -21.12 2.26 -26.36
C GLN A 149 -21.89 0.98 -25.99
N GLN A 150 -21.37 0.20 -25.05
CA GLN A 150 -22.08 -0.98 -24.52
C GLN A 150 -23.45 -0.62 -23.94
N GLY A 151 -23.53 0.49 -23.18
CA GLY A 151 -24.80 1.00 -22.67
C GLY A 151 -25.79 1.35 -23.78
N ARG A 152 -25.33 1.95 -24.89
CA ARG A 152 -26.17 2.22 -26.06
C ARG A 152 -26.66 0.93 -26.72
N ASP A 153 -25.77 -0.05 -26.87
CA ASP A 153 -26.11 -1.33 -27.50
C ASP A 153 -27.13 -2.11 -26.66
N MET A 154 -26.97 -2.15 -25.34
CA MET A 154 -27.94 -2.76 -24.42
C MET A 154 -29.33 -2.12 -24.51
N VAL A 155 -29.39 -0.79 -24.62
CA VAL A 155 -30.68 -0.08 -24.77
C VAL A 155 -31.33 -0.44 -26.10
N ASN A 156 -30.56 -0.56 -27.18
CA ASN A 156 -31.08 -0.98 -28.47
C ASN A 156 -31.62 -2.42 -28.41
N GLU A 157 -30.87 -3.36 -27.81
CA GLU A 157 -31.33 -4.73 -27.60
C GLU A 157 -32.63 -4.80 -26.78
N ALA A 158 -32.73 -4.00 -25.72
CA ALA A 158 -33.95 -3.92 -24.91
C ALA A 158 -35.14 -3.36 -25.70
N ARG A 159 -34.92 -2.37 -26.59
CA ARG A 159 -35.95 -1.84 -27.49
C ARG A 159 -36.41 -2.90 -28.49
N GLU A 160 -35.48 -3.63 -29.10
CA GLU A 160 -35.81 -4.74 -30.00
C GLU A 160 -36.58 -5.85 -29.29
N TYR A 161 -36.18 -6.21 -28.07
CA TYR A 161 -36.90 -7.20 -27.26
C TYR A 161 -38.33 -6.72 -26.95
N ARG A 162 -38.49 -5.46 -26.56
CA ARG A 162 -39.82 -4.86 -26.34
C ARG A 162 -40.67 -4.92 -27.60
N GLU A 163 -40.13 -4.61 -28.76
CA GLU A 163 -40.86 -4.69 -30.04
C GLU A 163 -41.30 -6.13 -30.36
N LYS A 164 -40.43 -7.12 -30.10
CA LYS A 164 -40.76 -8.55 -30.23
C LYS A 164 -41.89 -8.96 -29.28
N VAL A 165 -41.86 -8.51 -28.03
CA VAL A 165 -42.92 -8.81 -27.06
C VAL A 165 -44.24 -8.15 -27.44
N LEU A 166 -44.20 -6.88 -27.86
CA LEU A 166 -45.41 -6.16 -28.28
C LEU A 166 -46.03 -6.76 -29.54
N SER A 167 -45.23 -7.17 -30.52
CA SER A 167 -45.72 -7.86 -31.72
C SER A 167 -46.34 -9.22 -31.37
N GLU A 168 -45.72 -10.02 -30.49
CA GLU A 168 -46.29 -11.29 -30.02
C GLU A 168 -47.59 -11.09 -29.23
N LEU A 169 -47.66 -10.10 -28.33
CA LEU A 169 -48.88 -9.76 -27.61
C LEU A 169 -50.00 -9.31 -28.55
N SER A 170 -49.67 -8.54 -29.59
CA SER A 170 -50.64 -8.16 -30.62
C SER A 170 -51.20 -9.38 -31.36
N ARG A 171 -50.33 -10.33 -31.73
CA ARG A 171 -50.72 -11.58 -32.39
C ARG A 171 -51.64 -12.43 -31.50
N ARG A 172 -51.33 -12.55 -30.20
CA ARG A 172 -52.17 -13.26 -29.23
C ARG A 172 -53.53 -12.59 -29.05
N ARG A 173 -53.56 -11.25 -28.98
CA ARG A 173 -54.81 -10.49 -28.90
C ARG A 173 -55.69 -10.75 -30.12
N ASP A 174 -55.12 -10.71 -31.32
CA ASP A 174 -55.89 -10.94 -32.55
C ASP A 174 -56.37 -12.39 -32.67
N ALA A 175 -55.56 -13.36 -32.25
CA ALA A 175 -55.97 -14.76 -32.15
C ALA A 175 -57.13 -14.94 -31.15
N ALA A 176 -57.06 -14.32 -29.98
CA ALA A 176 -58.13 -14.36 -28.98
C ALA A 176 -59.42 -13.70 -29.49
N ARG A 177 -59.31 -12.56 -30.20
CA ARG A 177 -60.45 -11.91 -30.86
C ARG A 177 -61.11 -12.83 -31.89
N SER A 178 -60.31 -13.50 -32.73
CA SER A 178 -60.80 -14.47 -33.70
C SER A 178 -61.55 -15.63 -33.02
N GLN A 179 -61.05 -16.14 -31.89
CA GLN A 179 -61.74 -17.17 -31.11
C GLN A 179 -63.07 -16.67 -30.53
N ILE A 180 -63.12 -15.45 -30.00
CA ILE A 180 -64.37 -14.84 -29.52
C ILE A 180 -65.37 -14.71 -30.65
N GLU A 181 -64.95 -14.25 -31.83
CA GLU A 181 -65.83 -14.17 -33.00
C GLU A 181 -66.37 -15.56 -33.38
N GLN A 182 -65.54 -16.60 -33.40
CA GLN A 182 -66.00 -17.97 -33.66
C GLN A 182 -67.03 -18.46 -32.64
N LEU A 183 -66.82 -18.15 -31.35
CA LEU A 183 -67.78 -18.48 -30.29
C LEU A 183 -69.09 -17.71 -30.45
N LEU A 184 -69.07 -16.43 -30.84
CA LEU A 184 -70.26 -15.64 -31.14
C LEU A 184 -71.04 -16.23 -32.32
N HIS A 185 -70.36 -16.60 -33.42
CA HIS A 185 -70.99 -17.29 -34.54
C HIS A 185 -71.54 -18.68 -34.13
N GLY A 186 -70.84 -19.39 -33.24
CA GLY A 186 -71.34 -20.64 -32.63
C GLY A 186 -72.62 -20.42 -31.82
N ARG A 187 -72.63 -19.40 -30.96
CA ARG A 187 -73.79 -18.99 -30.17
C ARG A 187 -74.97 -18.64 -31.08
N ASP A 188 -74.78 -17.82 -32.10
CA ASP A 188 -75.86 -17.39 -32.98
C ASP A 188 -76.42 -18.56 -33.80
N ARG A 189 -75.56 -19.52 -34.21
CA ARG A 189 -76.02 -20.78 -34.82
C ARG A 189 -76.88 -21.60 -33.86
N LEU A 190 -76.49 -21.72 -32.59
CA LEU A 190 -77.28 -22.42 -31.58
C LEU A 190 -78.60 -21.70 -31.31
N MET A 191 -78.58 -20.37 -31.15
CA MET A 191 -79.80 -19.55 -30.98
C MET A 191 -80.77 -19.76 -32.14
N ASN A 192 -80.29 -19.73 -33.39
CA ASN A 192 -81.11 -19.99 -34.57
C ASN A 192 -81.63 -21.44 -34.63
N ALA A 193 -80.88 -22.43 -34.13
CA ALA A 193 -81.34 -23.81 -34.04
C ALA A 193 -82.44 -23.98 -32.99
N PHE A 194 -82.29 -23.37 -31.82
CA PHE A 194 -83.31 -23.35 -30.77
C PHE A 194 -84.58 -22.62 -31.22
N GLU A 195 -84.46 -21.49 -31.92
CA GLU A 195 -85.61 -20.76 -32.44
C GLU A 195 -86.39 -21.61 -33.48
N ARG A 196 -85.68 -22.31 -34.37
CA ARG A 196 -86.33 -23.26 -35.30
C ARG A 196 -87.00 -24.42 -34.58
N ALA A 197 -86.37 -24.98 -33.55
CA ALA A 197 -86.95 -26.06 -32.76
C ALA A 197 -88.21 -25.58 -31.99
N ARG A 198 -88.20 -24.33 -31.51
CA ARG A 198 -89.35 -23.68 -30.90
C ARG A 198 -90.51 -23.55 -31.88
N ILE A 199 -90.27 -22.97 -33.06
CA ILE A 199 -91.31 -22.83 -34.10
C ILE A 199 -91.88 -24.20 -34.48
N ALA A 200 -91.02 -25.20 -34.71
CA ALA A 200 -91.48 -26.56 -35.02
C ALA A 200 -92.31 -27.18 -33.88
N SER A 201 -91.99 -26.87 -32.63
CA SER A 201 -92.76 -27.32 -31.46
C SER A 201 -94.10 -26.59 -31.36
N GLU A 202 -94.14 -25.28 -31.61
CA GLU A 202 -95.37 -24.49 -31.69
C GLU A 202 -96.28 -25.02 -32.83
N ASP A 203 -95.73 -25.37 -33.99
CA ASP A 203 -96.46 -26.02 -35.09
C ASP A 203 -97.07 -27.37 -34.68
N VAL A 204 -96.31 -28.22 -33.98
CA VAL A 204 -96.82 -29.52 -33.48
C VAL A 204 -97.94 -29.31 -32.46
N ILE A 205 -97.81 -28.33 -31.55
CA ILE A 205 -98.86 -27.99 -30.58
C ILE A 205 -100.10 -27.43 -31.29
N GLY A 206 -99.91 -26.60 -32.31
CA GLY A 206 -100.99 -26.11 -33.18
C GLY A 206 -101.74 -27.25 -33.84
N GLY A 207 -101.02 -28.18 -34.48
CA GLY A 207 -101.60 -29.38 -35.10
C GLY A 207 -102.31 -30.31 -34.10
N LEU A 208 -101.80 -30.46 -32.87
CA LEU A 208 -102.48 -31.20 -31.80
C LEU A 208 -103.76 -30.50 -31.32
N THR A 209 -103.78 -29.17 -31.31
CA THR A 209 -104.96 -28.37 -30.95
C THR A 209 -106.02 -28.46 -32.05
N GLU A 210 -105.61 -28.42 -33.32
CA GLU A 210 -106.49 -28.59 -34.49
C GLU A 210 -107.03 -30.03 -34.61
N ALA A 211 -106.23 -31.04 -34.20
CA ALA A 211 -106.67 -32.42 -34.09
C ALA A 211 -107.61 -32.71 -32.89
N HIS A 212 -107.86 -31.72 -32.02
CA HIS A 212 -108.80 -31.83 -30.90
C HIS A 212 -110.25 -31.44 -31.28
N ASP A 213 -110.49 -30.98 -32.51
CA ASP A 213 -111.84 -30.98 -33.10
C ASP A 213 -112.18 -32.41 -33.55
N GLU A 214 -113.21 -32.99 -32.93
CA GLU A 214 -113.64 -34.39 -32.94
C GLU A 214 -113.38 -35.22 -34.23
N PRO A 215 -112.78 -36.41 -34.12
CA PRO A 215 -113.06 -37.50 -35.05
C PRO A 215 -114.30 -38.30 -34.58
N GLU A 216 -115.39 -38.22 -35.35
CA GLU A 216 -116.56 -39.13 -35.28
C GLU A 216 -116.19 -40.58 -35.66
N PHE A 217 -115.23 -41.24 -34.98
CA PHE A 217 -115.08 -42.69 -35.09
C PHE A 217 -114.23 -43.30 -33.97
N ILE A 218 -114.88 -43.93 -33.00
CA ILE A 218 -114.23 -44.78 -31.99
C ILE A 218 -114.25 -46.22 -32.51
N VAL A 219 -113.09 -46.79 -32.82
CA VAL A 219 -112.92 -48.22 -33.10
C VAL A 219 -112.52 -48.93 -31.81
N ASP A 220 -113.38 -49.85 -31.39
CA ASP A 220 -113.20 -50.70 -30.20
C ASP A 220 -112.26 -51.88 -30.52
N LEU A 221 -111.15 -51.98 -29.78
CA LEU A 221 -110.13 -53.03 -29.91
C LEU A 221 -110.09 -53.87 -28.64
N SER A 222 -111.06 -54.77 -28.51
CA SER A 222 -111.00 -55.88 -27.54
C SER A 222 -110.02 -56.97 -28.02
N PRO A 223 -109.25 -57.63 -27.11
CA PRO A 223 -108.08 -58.43 -27.48
C PRO A 223 -108.45 -59.86 -27.90
N THR A 224 -107.91 -60.31 -29.03
CA THR A 224 -107.93 -61.72 -29.44
C THR A 224 -106.50 -62.25 -29.51
N THR A 225 -106.23 -63.27 -28.69
CA THR A 225 -104.96 -63.98 -28.58
C THR A 225 -104.71 -64.88 -29.80
N GLY A 226 -103.52 -64.77 -30.40
CA GLY A 226 -103.00 -65.66 -31.46
C GLY A 226 -101.48 -65.47 -31.60
N PRO A 227 -100.72 -66.53 -31.97
CA PRO A 227 -99.39 -66.76 -31.43
C PRO A 227 -98.26 -65.94 -32.09
N VAL A 228 -97.28 -65.60 -31.25
CA VAL A 228 -96.06 -64.84 -31.54
C VAL A 228 -95.23 -65.47 -32.67
N PRO A 229 -94.93 -64.73 -33.75
CA PRO A 229 -93.89 -65.12 -34.70
C PRO A 229 -92.51 -64.77 -34.14
N ILE A 230 -91.66 -65.78 -34.08
CA ILE A 230 -90.22 -65.68 -33.81
C ILE A 230 -89.52 -65.32 -35.13
N ILE A 231 -88.38 -64.62 -35.02
CA ILE A 231 -87.32 -64.46 -36.03
C ILE A 231 -87.62 -63.30 -37.03
N ASN A 232 -86.73 -62.36 -37.38
CA ASN A 232 -85.28 -62.38 -37.46
C ASN A 232 -84.67 -60.98 -37.39
N SER A 233 -83.49 -60.90 -36.78
CA SER A 233 -82.65 -59.71 -36.64
C SER A 233 -81.75 -59.51 -37.86
N GLU A 234 -82.30 -58.95 -38.94
CA GLU A 234 -81.53 -58.40 -40.06
C GLU A 234 -82.21 -57.14 -40.61
N HIS A 235 -81.91 -55.98 -40.00
CA HIS A 235 -82.08 -54.68 -40.66
C HIS A 235 -80.73 -53.96 -40.68
N PRO A 236 -80.22 -53.55 -41.86
CA PRO A 236 -78.87 -53.06 -42.03
C PRO A 236 -78.81 -51.56 -41.76
N SER A 237 -78.50 -51.15 -40.54
CA SER A 237 -77.97 -49.80 -40.27
C SER A 237 -77.28 -49.64 -38.92
N VAL A 238 -77.15 -50.70 -38.13
CA VAL A 238 -76.27 -50.68 -36.95
C VAL A 238 -74.97 -51.37 -37.31
N LYS A 239 -74.01 -50.58 -37.79
CA LYS A 239 -72.61 -51.01 -37.92
C LYS A 239 -71.83 -50.50 -36.72
N MET A 240 -71.72 -51.36 -35.72
CA MET A 240 -70.58 -51.37 -34.80
C MET A 240 -69.36 -51.77 -35.64
N PHE A 241 -68.35 -50.91 -35.72
CA PHE A 241 -67.07 -51.30 -36.27
C PHE A 241 -65.98 -51.10 -35.23
N ASP A 242 -65.35 -52.23 -34.97
CA ASP A 242 -64.12 -52.41 -34.23
C ASP A 242 -62.95 -51.65 -34.85
N ARG A 243 -62.00 -51.43 -33.96
CA ARG A 243 -60.62 -50.99 -34.12
C ARG A 243 -59.86 -51.79 -35.20
N GLU A 244 -59.37 -51.09 -36.22
CA GLU A 244 -58.22 -51.52 -37.03
C GLU A 244 -57.04 -50.56 -36.81
N GLU A 245 -55.91 -51.17 -36.45
CA GLU A 245 -54.57 -50.61 -36.32
C GLU A 245 -54.06 -50.11 -37.68
N ALA A 246 -53.82 -48.81 -37.81
CA ALA A 246 -52.93 -48.27 -38.84
C ALA A 246 -51.61 -47.89 -38.16
N VAL A 247 -50.61 -48.75 -38.34
CA VAL A 247 -49.21 -48.49 -38.03
C VAL A 247 -48.73 -47.40 -38.99
N ILE A 248 -48.36 -46.24 -38.44
CA ILE A 248 -47.50 -45.27 -39.11
C ILE A 248 -46.20 -45.26 -38.28
N GLU A 249 -45.13 -45.74 -38.90
CA GLU A 249 -43.76 -45.59 -38.42
C GLU A 249 -43.39 -44.09 -38.47
N GLU A 250 -43.16 -43.47 -37.32
CA GLU A 250 -42.26 -42.32 -37.23
C GLU A 250 -41.35 -42.47 -36.00
N GLU A 251 -40.09 -42.17 -36.27
CA GLU A 251 -38.87 -42.47 -35.56
C GLU A 251 -38.73 -41.67 -34.26
N ILE A 252 -38.38 -42.35 -33.17
CA ILE A 252 -38.12 -41.76 -31.86
C ILE A 252 -36.65 -41.30 -31.85
N VAL A 253 -36.41 -40.00 -31.71
CA VAL A 253 -35.11 -39.48 -31.28
C VAL A 253 -35.23 -39.02 -29.83
N GLU A 254 -34.52 -39.72 -28.93
CA GLU A 254 -34.31 -39.34 -27.53
C GLU A 254 -33.54 -38.01 -27.45
N VAL A 255 -34.05 -37.06 -26.64
CA VAL A 255 -33.21 -36.05 -26.01
C VAL A 255 -33.58 -35.96 -24.52
N GLU A 256 -32.56 -36.18 -23.70
CA GLU A 256 -32.55 -36.20 -22.24
C GLU A 256 -33.06 -34.88 -21.64
N SER A 257 -34.02 -34.96 -20.72
CA SER A 257 -34.41 -33.84 -19.85
C SER A 257 -33.59 -33.87 -18.57
N ALA A 258 -32.52 -33.09 -18.51
CA ALA A 258 -31.82 -32.76 -17.27
C ALA A 258 -32.49 -31.55 -16.58
N ASN A 259 -32.84 -31.76 -15.30
CA ASN A 259 -33.20 -30.81 -14.25
C ASN A 259 -33.23 -29.31 -14.57
N VAL A 260 -34.41 -28.69 -14.45
CA VAL A 260 -34.54 -27.28 -14.07
C VAL A 260 -35.35 -27.22 -12.78
N VAL A 261 -34.65 -26.79 -11.72
CA VAL A 261 -35.19 -26.49 -10.39
C VAL A 261 -35.98 -25.20 -10.50
N ILE A 262 -37.28 -25.26 -10.24
CA ILE A 262 -38.16 -24.09 -10.11
C ILE A 262 -37.91 -23.51 -8.72
N PHE A 263 -37.26 -22.34 -8.66
CA PHE A 263 -37.24 -21.50 -7.46
C PHE A 263 -38.53 -20.69 -7.41
N ASP A 264 -39.30 -20.94 -6.35
CA ASP A 264 -40.47 -20.18 -5.97
C ASP A 264 -40.01 -18.88 -5.26
N HIS A 265 -40.30 -17.73 -5.85
CA HIS A 265 -40.13 -16.43 -5.17
C HIS A 265 -41.38 -15.60 -5.38
N GLU A 266 -42.32 -15.75 -4.46
CA GLU A 266 -43.40 -14.79 -4.23
C GLU A 266 -42.77 -13.46 -3.81
N SER A 267 -42.91 -12.44 -4.66
CA SER A 267 -42.78 -11.05 -4.26
C SER A 267 -43.99 -10.30 -4.81
N GLU A 268 -44.81 -9.82 -3.89
CA GLU A 268 -45.97 -8.97 -4.15
C GLU A 268 -45.52 -7.69 -4.85
N VAL A 269 -46.04 -7.45 -6.06
CA VAL A 269 -45.90 -6.16 -6.75
C VAL A 269 -47.22 -5.42 -6.60
N GLU A 270 -47.21 -4.40 -5.75
CA GLU A 270 -48.28 -3.43 -5.59
C GLU A 270 -48.32 -2.53 -6.84
N ILE A 271 -49.47 -2.54 -7.55
CA ILE A 271 -49.67 -1.79 -8.77
C ILE A 271 -50.05 -0.35 -8.38
N VAL A 272 -49.11 0.59 -8.51
CA VAL A 272 -49.41 2.02 -8.46
C VAL A 272 -49.71 2.49 -9.89
N GLU A 273 -50.95 2.94 -10.11
CA GLU A 273 -51.37 3.62 -11.34
C GLU A 273 -50.60 4.94 -11.49
N VAL A 274 -49.85 5.09 -12.58
CA VAL A 274 -49.25 6.37 -12.98
C VAL A 274 -49.94 6.84 -14.25
N GLU A 275 -50.65 7.95 -14.11
CA GLU A 275 -51.29 8.72 -15.16
C GLU A 275 -50.22 9.39 -16.04
N VAL A 276 -50.32 9.16 -17.36
CA VAL A 276 -49.38 9.68 -18.36
C VAL A 276 -49.72 11.13 -18.67
N VAL A 277 -48.78 12.05 -18.42
CA VAL A 277 -48.75 13.37 -19.06
C VAL A 277 -47.42 13.52 -19.78
N GLU A 278 -47.49 13.60 -21.10
CA GLU A 278 -46.38 13.99 -21.97
C GLU A 278 -46.15 15.50 -21.84
N GLU A 279 -44.95 15.92 -21.41
CA GLU A 279 -44.37 17.18 -21.87
C GLU A 279 -42.84 17.04 -21.91
N ILE A 280 -42.27 17.35 -23.07
CA ILE A 280 -40.85 17.17 -23.40
C ILE A 280 -40.17 18.52 -23.17
N GLU A 281 -39.21 18.58 -22.25
CA GLU A 281 -38.22 19.66 -22.24
C GLU A 281 -36.82 19.10 -21.88
N ILE A 282 -35.87 19.36 -22.78
CA ILE A 282 -34.49 18.90 -22.74
C ILE A 282 -33.70 19.90 -21.89
N VAL A 283 -33.11 19.48 -20.77
CA VAL A 283 -32.11 20.28 -20.05
C VAL A 283 -30.91 19.44 -19.61
N GLU A 284 -29.76 19.95 -20.04
CA GLU A 284 -28.39 19.52 -19.84
C GLU A 284 -27.97 19.63 -18.36
N VAL A 285 -27.55 18.53 -17.72
CA VAL A 285 -27.15 18.53 -16.29
C VAL A 285 -25.64 18.66 -16.16
N LEU A 286 -25.19 19.88 -15.91
CA LEU A 286 -23.91 20.21 -15.29
C LEU A 286 -23.97 19.89 -13.79
N HIS A 287 -22.96 19.17 -13.29
CA HIS A 287 -22.80 18.84 -11.87
C HIS A 287 -22.33 20.06 -11.06
N PRO A 288 -23.01 20.47 -9.98
CA PRO A 288 -22.54 21.57 -9.14
C PRO A 288 -21.62 21.06 -8.03
N VAL A 289 -20.35 21.46 -8.13
CA VAL A 289 -19.42 21.60 -7.01
C VAL A 289 -20.00 22.60 -5.99
N HIS A 290 -19.99 22.27 -4.70
CA HIS A 290 -20.21 23.25 -3.63
C HIS A 290 -19.12 23.17 -2.57
N SER A 291 -18.41 24.29 -2.45
CA SER A 291 -17.74 24.76 -1.24
C SER A 291 -18.40 26.10 -0.83
N PRO A 292 -18.20 26.57 0.42
CA PRO A 292 -19.27 27.14 1.26
C PRO A 292 -19.27 28.67 1.37
N ALA A 293 -20.41 29.26 1.74
CA ALA A 293 -20.46 30.60 2.34
C ALA A 293 -21.77 30.89 3.12
N GLU A 294 -21.56 31.36 4.36
CA GLU A 294 -22.21 32.51 5.01
C GLU A 294 -23.71 32.50 5.43
N VAL A 295 -23.90 32.25 6.73
CA VAL A 295 -24.54 33.13 7.74
C VAL A 295 -25.50 34.21 7.23
N VAL A 296 -26.80 34.08 7.57
CA VAL A 296 -27.61 35.20 8.09
C VAL A 296 -28.58 34.69 9.15
N THR A 297 -28.49 35.30 10.33
CA THR A 297 -29.40 35.16 11.48
C THR A 297 -30.71 35.91 11.25
N SER A 298 -31.83 35.34 11.70
CA SER A 298 -32.97 36.13 12.16
C SER A 298 -33.70 35.38 13.26
N VAL A 299 -34.05 36.13 14.31
CA VAL A 299 -34.58 35.71 15.61
C VAL A 299 -36.01 36.26 15.73
N ASP A 300 -36.77 35.69 16.67
CA ASP A 300 -38.07 36.11 17.22
C ASP A 300 -39.32 35.62 16.44
N GLU A 301 -40.43 35.19 17.05
CA GLU A 301 -40.91 35.36 18.43
C GLU A 301 -42.02 34.33 18.76
N VAL A 302 -41.95 33.75 19.96
CA VAL A 302 -43.01 33.37 20.93
C VAL A 302 -44.44 33.08 20.44
N ALA A 303 -44.93 31.86 20.70
CA ALA A 303 -46.25 31.61 21.32
C ALA A 303 -46.42 30.14 21.80
N SER A 304 -46.71 29.98 23.09
CA SER A 304 -47.33 28.82 23.77
C SER A 304 -48.33 29.41 24.79
N PRO A 305 -49.26 28.69 25.47
CA PRO A 305 -49.52 27.24 25.58
C PRO A 305 -51.05 26.93 25.45
N GLU A 306 -51.67 25.75 25.62
CA GLU A 306 -51.75 24.80 26.75
C GLU A 306 -52.58 23.52 26.38
N PRO A 307 -52.61 22.49 27.25
CA PRO A 307 -52.92 21.09 26.94
C PRO A 307 -54.28 20.58 27.49
N THR A 308 -54.71 19.38 27.08
CA THR A 308 -55.72 18.59 27.80
C THR A 308 -55.43 17.08 27.79
N GLU A 309 -55.00 16.62 28.97
CA GLU A 309 -55.40 15.44 29.76
C GLU A 309 -56.11 14.21 29.15
N THR A 310 -55.53 13.05 29.54
CA THR A 310 -56.13 11.80 30.05
C THR A 310 -56.87 10.84 29.10
N THR A 311 -56.39 9.58 29.06
CA THR A 311 -57.09 8.42 29.67
C THR A 311 -56.14 7.23 29.87
N GLN A 312 -56.21 6.65 31.07
CA GLN A 312 -55.55 5.41 31.50
C GLN A 312 -56.37 4.16 31.14
N THR A 313 -55.83 2.99 31.53
CA THR A 313 -56.39 1.62 31.61
C THR A 313 -56.04 0.72 30.41
N ASN A 314 -55.65 -0.56 30.55
CA ASN A 314 -55.71 -1.50 31.66
C ASN A 314 -54.68 -2.63 31.43
N VAL A 315 -53.88 -2.98 32.45
CA VAL A 315 -52.94 -4.11 32.45
C VAL A 315 -53.61 -5.29 33.16
N VAL A 316 -53.68 -6.44 32.50
CA VAL A 316 -53.93 -7.73 33.15
C VAL A 316 -52.67 -8.58 32.99
N SER A 317 -51.98 -8.82 34.10
CA SER A 317 -50.85 -9.76 34.20
C SER A 317 -51.28 -10.92 35.09
N LEU A 318 -51.20 -12.15 34.57
CA LEU A 318 -51.55 -13.38 35.28
C LEU A 318 -50.45 -14.45 35.08
N PHE A 319 -49.82 -14.82 36.21
CA PHE A 319 -48.87 -15.93 36.47
C PHE A 319 -47.46 -15.82 35.84
N GLY A 320 -46.34 -16.06 36.51
CA GLY A 320 -46.05 -16.51 37.88
C GLY A 320 -44.89 -17.52 37.93
N ARG A 321 -43.87 -17.24 38.78
CA ARG A 321 -42.76 -18.11 39.28
C ARG A 321 -41.53 -18.28 38.37
N GLY A 322 -40.27 -18.12 38.79
CA GLY A 322 -39.67 -17.77 40.09
C GLY A 322 -38.25 -18.37 40.21
N ARG A 323 -37.28 -17.63 40.78
CA ARG A 323 -36.27 -18.08 41.78
C ARG A 323 -35.31 -16.95 42.18
N ARG A 324 -35.07 -16.91 43.51
CA ARG A 324 -34.21 -16.11 44.41
C ARG A 324 -32.70 -16.18 44.07
N SER A 325 -31.73 -15.37 44.54
CA SER A 325 -31.59 -14.35 45.64
C SER A 325 -30.18 -13.69 45.60
N HIS A 326 -30.06 -12.46 46.15
CA HIS A 326 -28.97 -11.79 46.93
C HIS A 326 -27.48 -12.05 46.62
N ASP A 327 -26.57 -11.06 46.57
CA ASP A 327 -26.27 -10.09 47.66
C ASP A 327 -25.41 -8.89 47.15
N MET A 328 -25.68 -7.66 47.61
CA MET A 328 -24.80 -6.48 47.44
C MET A 328 -25.16 -5.39 48.47
N PRO A 329 -24.19 -4.75 49.17
CA PRO A 329 -24.49 -3.76 50.20
C PRO A 329 -24.57 -2.31 49.67
N GLU A 330 -25.17 -1.50 50.54
CA GLU A 330 -25.88 -0.25 50.41
C GLU A 330 -24.99 0.96 50.77
N ILE A 331 -25.16 2.11 50.08
CA ILE A 331 -24.61 3.41 50.52
C ILE A 331 -25.76 4.43 50.50
N VAL A 332 -26.04 4.93 51.70
CA VAL A 332 -27.07 5.92 52.05
C VAL A 332 -26.52 7.33 51.84
N VAL A 333 -27.38 8.21 51.30
CA VAL A 333 -27.18 9.66 51.21
C VAL A 333 -28.01 10.34 52.30
N GLU A 334 -27.44 11.32 53.01
CA GLU A 334 -28.17 12.33 53.77
C GLU A 334 -27.69 13.75 53.38
N PRO A 335 -28.60 14.75 53.24
CA PRO A 335 -28.27 16.16 53.02
C PRO A 335 -28.79 17.12 54.12
N GLU A 336 -28.02 18.17 54.46
CA GLU A 336 -28.46 19.42 55.16
C GLU A 336 -27.54 20.59 54.71
N ILE A 337 -27.95 21.59 53.89
CA ILE A 337 -28.69 22.87 54.07
C ILE A 337 -27.93 24.03 54.81
N VAL A 338 -27.96 25.22 54.14
CA VAL A 338 -27.78 26.66 54.52
C VAL A 338 -26.43 27.22 55.02
N ASN A 339 -25.90 28.24 54.32
CA ASN A 339 -26.06 29.66 54.71
C ASN A 339 -25.45 30.66 53.70
N GLU A 340 -26.29 31.61 53.30
CA GLU A 340 -25.97 32.86 52.61
C GLU A 340 -25.15 33.80 53.49
N THR A 341 -24.37 34.69 52.87
CA THR A 341 -24.32 36.12 53.24
C THR A 341 -23.68 36.92 52.11
N VAL A 342 -24.41 37.95 51.67
CA VAL A 342 -24.06 39.01 50.70
C VAL A 342 -23.95 40.31 51.51
N GLU A 343 -22.96 41.16 51.22
CA GLU A 343 -22.93 42.64 51.36
C GLU A 343 -21.53 43.10 50.88
N GLU A 344 -21.32 43.76 49.73
CA GLU A 344 -21.67 45.12 49.21
C GLU A 344 -20.54 46.19 49.34
N ILE A 345 -19.99 46.57 48.16
CA ILE A 345 -19.56 47.90 47.61
C ILE A 345 -18.43 48.66 48.37
N VAL A 346 -17.38 49.28 47.76
CA VAL A 346 -17.37 50.46 46.84
C VAL A 346 -16.00 50.65 46.11
N GLU A 347 -16.07 50.72 44.77
CA GLU A 347 -15.44 51.64 43.78
C GLU A 347 -13.92 51.99 43.78
N ALA A 348 -13.23 51.74 42.65
CA ALA A 348 -12.55 52.77 41.81
C ALA A 348 -11.43 52.26 40.85
N VAL A 349 -11.68 52.39 39.54
CA VAL A 349 -10.79 52.97 38.49
C VAL A 349 -9.73 52.08 37.77
N VAL A 350 -9.81 52.14 36.42
CA VAL A 350 -8.85 51.80 35.32
C VAL A 350 -8.84 50.38 34.73
N ALA A 351 -9.30 50.26 33.47
CA ALA A 351 -8.90 49.22 32.50
C ALA A 351 -7.53 49.57 31.90
N PRO A 352 -6.60 48.62 31.61
CA PRO A 352 -6.81 47.69 30.49
C PRO A 352 -6.16 46.29 30.59
N THR A 353 -6.63 45.44 29.67
CA THR A 353 -6.09 44.19 29.10
C THR A 353 -4.65 43.76 29.47
N ARG A 354 -4.50 42.53 30.01
CA ARG A 354 -3.23 41.79 30.05
C ARG A 354 -3.13 40.79 28.90
N LYS A 355 -1.99 40.86 28.22
CA LYS A 355 -1.53 40.03 27.11
C LYS A 355 -0.99 38.69 27.64
N LYS A 356 -1.17 37.66 26.82
CA LYS A 356 -0.59 36.31 26.88
C LYS A 356 0.94 36.33 27.03
N ASP A 357 1.43 35.39 27.83
CA ASP A 357 2.84 35.09 28.09
C ASP A 357 3.58 34.62 26.81
N VAL A 358 4.70 35.28 26.52
CA VAL A 358 5.69 34.93 25.47
C VAL A 358 6.99 34.38 26.11
N ALA A 359 7.03 34.21 27.42
CA ALA A 359 8.26 33.89 28.15
C ALA A 359 8.68 32.41 28.14
N GLU A 360 7.82 31.46 27.75
CA GLU A 360 8.16 30.02 27.80
C GLU A 360 8.89 29.51 26.55
N VAL A 361 8.78 30.21 25.42
CA VAL A 361 9.35 29.76 24.14
C VAL A 361 10.81 30.21 23.99
N ASP A 362 11.15 31.40 24.47
CA ASP A 362 12.54 31.90 24.42
C ASP A 362 13.49 31.14 25.36
N ASP A 363 12.98 30.55 26.45
CA ASP A 363 13.75 29.69 27.37
C ASP A 363 14.09 28.33 26.74
N ILE A 364 13.28 27.85 25.79
CA ILE A 364 13.52 26.63 25.03
C ILE A 364 14.60 26.88 23.97
N PHE A 365 14.56 28.03 23.28
CA PHE A 365 15.58 28.41 22.29
C PHE A 365 16.91 28.86 22.93
N ALA A 366 16.90 29.31 24.19
CA ALA A 366 18.11 29.54 24.97
C ALA A 366 18.78 28.22 25.39
N LYS A 367 18.00 27.21 25.79
CA LYS A 367 18.50 25.85 26.09
C LYS A 367 19.06 25.12 24.87
N LEU A 368 18.47 25.32 23.68
CA LEU A 368 18.98 24.77 22.41
C LEU A 368 20.26 25.46 21.91
N ARG A 369 20.50 26.72 22.28
CA ARG A 369 21.75 27.44 21.95
C ARG A 369 22.87 27.20 22.96
N ALA A 370 22.55 26.85 24.20
CA ALA A 370 23.53 26.53 25.24
C ALA A 370 24.17 25.13 25.07
N GLY A 371 23.47 24.19 24.42
CA GLY A 371 24.01 22.88 24.03
C GLY A 371 24.85 22.96 22.75
N SER A 372 26.00 23.63 22.79
CA SER A 372 26.89 23.75 21.63
C SER A 372 27.73 22.49 21.39
N THR A 373 28.25 22.37 20.17
CA THR A 373 29.08 21.31 19.54
C THR A 373 30.24 20.72 20.36
N ALA A 374 30.54 21.27 21.54
CA ALA A 374 31.52 20.73 22.49
C ALA A 374 31.03 19.47 23.24
N GLU A 375 29.73 19.35 23.58
CA GLU A 375 29.21 18.15 24.24
C GLU A 375 29.12 16.94 23.29
N VAL A 376 28.86 17.18 22.00
CA VAL A 376 28.80 16.15 20.96
C VAL A 376 30.22 15.64 20.62
N ALA A 377 31.23 16.53 20.61
CA ALA A 377 32.63 16.13 20.49
C ALA A 377 33.14 15.35 21.72
N ALA A 378 32.73 15.75 22.94
CA ALA A 378 33.10 15.03 24.16
C ALA A 378 32.50 13.62 24.24
N LYS A 379 31.25 13.43 23.78
CA LYS A 379 30.60 12.11 23.74
C LYS A 379 31.20 11.17 22.69
N ALA A 380 31.69 11.70 21.56
CA ALA A 380 32.42 10.92 20.56
C ALA A 380 33.83 10.49 21.04
N THR A 381 34.43 11.23 21.97
CA THR A 381 35.76 10.90 22.51
C THR A 381 35.68 9.88 23.66
N GLN A 382 34.61 9.88 24.46
CA GLN A 382 34.41 8.92 25.57
C GLN A 382 34.07 7.48 25.12
N VAL A 383 33.63 7.27 23.87
CA VAL A 383 33.46 5.92 23.30
C VAL A 383 34.80 5.37 22.78
N ALA A 384 35.76 6.25 22.44
CA ALA A 384 37.10 5.86 21.99
C ALA A 384 38.08 5.51 23.14
N GLU A 385 37.80 5.93 24.38
CA GLU A 385 38.71 5.79 25.52
C GLU A 385 38.46 4.53 26.38
N LYS A 386 37.44 3.71 26.07
CA LYS A 386 37.09 2.52 26.86
C LYS A 386 37.65 1.17 26.35
N VAL A 387 38.53 1.18 25.34
CA VAL A 387 39.18 -0.05 24.84
C VAL A 387 40.67 0.15 24.61
N VAL A 388 41.44 0.55 25.63
CA VAL A 388 42.89 0.28 25.65
C VAL A 388 43.36 0.18 27.10
N GLU A 389 43.38 -1.03 27.67
CA GLU A 389 44.42 -1.50 28.61
C GLU A 389 44.37 -3.04 28.70
N GLU A 390 45.20 -3.73 27.90
CA GLU A 390 45.88 -4.95 28.34
C GLU A 390 47.11 -5.24 27.46
N LYS A 391 48.18 -5.70 28.11
CA LYS A 391 49.56 -5.86 27.61
C LYS A 391 49.77 -7.08 26.67
N PRO A 392 50.91 -7.17 25.96
CA PRO A 392 51.01 -7.82 24.65
C PRO A 392 51.38 -9.30 24.72
N VAL A 393 50.82 -10.13 23.82
CA VAL A 393 51.34 -11.47 23.50
C VAL A 393 51.28 -11.75 21.99
N ALA A 394 52.47 -12.01 21.44
CA ALA A 394 52.86 -12.83 20.29
C ALA A 394 52.10 -12.79 18.94
N LYS A 395 52.89 -12.49 17.89
CA LYS A 395 52.63 -12.60 16.45
C LYS A 395 52.06 -13.96 16.01
N LYS A 396 50.99 -13.93 15.17
CA LYS A 396 50.80 -14.73 13.93
C LYS A 396 49.88 -13.95 12.97
N PRO A 397 50.04 -14.06 11.64
CA PRO A 397 49.52 -13.07 10.68
C PRO A 397 48.04 -13.28 10.39
N ALA A 398 47.27 -12.19 10.41
CA ALA A 398 45.87 -12.15 9.99
C ALA A 398 45.76 -12.10 8.47
N GLU A 399 44.96 -13.01 7.92
CA GLU A 399 44.52 -13.00 6.53
C GLU A 399 43.66 -11.76 6.25
N LYS A 400 43.91 -11.17 5.07
CA LYS A 400 43.17 -10.03 4.52
C LYS A 400 41.72 -10.45 4.25
N LYS A 401 40.75 -9.87 4.96
CA LYS A 401 39.34 -9.86 4.51
C LYS A 401 39.26 -9.11 3.18
N ALA A 402 39.02 -9.86 2.12
CA ALA A 402 38.76 -9.32 0.79
C ALA A 402 37.43 -8.55 0.78
N LYS A 403 37.44 -7.34 0.22
CA LYS A 403 36.23 -6.63 -0.19
C LYS A 403 35.48 -7.52 -1.19
N ALA A 404 34.31 -8.02 -0.81
CA ALA A 404 33.38 -8.65 -1.72
C ALA A 404 32.92 -7.62 -2.76
N LYS A 405 32.99 -7.99 -4.04
CA LYS A 405 32.42 -7.21 -5.15
C LYS A 405 30.89 -7.20 -5.01
N PRO A 406 30.19 -6.11 -5.39
CA PRO A 406 28.74 -6.10 -5.44
C PRO A 406 28.28 -7.13 -6.47
N ALA A 407 27.71 -8.24 -5.99
CA ALA A 407 27.00 -9.18 -6.83
C ALA A 407 25.64 -8.58 -7.15
N VAL A 408 25.35 -8.41 -8.44
CA VAL A 408 24.03 -7.99 -8.92
C VAL A 408 22.99 -8.97 -8.36
N PRO A 409 21.93 -8.50 -7.66
CA PRO A 409 20.92 -9.40 -7.12
C PRO A 409 20.23 -10.11 -8.28
N VAL A 410 20.36 -11.44 -8.33
CA VAL A 410 19.59 -12.29 -9.25
C VAL A 410 18.15 -12.27 -8.75
N VAL A 411 17.33 -11.40 -9.32
CA VAL A 411 15.88 -11.39 -9.07
C VAL A 411 15.28 -12.57 -9.81
N ASP A 412 14.66 -13.51 -9.09
CA ASP A 412 14.03 -14.71 -9.64
C ASP A 412 12.50 -14.52 -9.61
N PRO A 413 11.87 -14.09 -10.73
CA PRO A 413 10.43 -13.79 -10.76
C PRO A 413 9.57 -15.02 -10.43
N ALA A 414 10.05 -16.24 -10.73
CA ALA A 414 9.32 -17.47 -10.45
C ALA A 414 9.03 -17.66 -8.95
N ARG A 415 9.90 -17.17 -8.06
CA ARG A 415 9.67 -17.27 -6.61
C ARG A 415 8.51 -16.41 -6.12
N PHE A 416 8.26 -15.27 -6.77
CA PHE A 416 7.11 -14.43 -6.46
C PHE A 416 5.81 -15.07 -6.95
N GLU A 417 5.83 -15.67 -8.14
CA GLU A 417 4.70 -16.45 -8.67
C GLU A 417 4.36 -17.64 -7.77
N GLU A 418 5.37 -18.43 -7.35
CA GLU A 418 5.19 -19.55 -6.42
C GLU A 418 4.60 -19.10 -5.07
N ARG A 419 5.05 -17.96 -4.53
CA ARG A 419 4.44 -17.37 -3.33
C ARG A 419 2.98 -17.02 -3.59
N ASN A 420 2.69 -16.29 -4.67
CA ASN A 420 1.35 -15.79 -4.96
C ASN A 420 0.36 -16.96 -5.16
N GLU A 421 0.79 -18.02 -5.85
CA GLU A 421 0.01 -19.25 -6.01
C GLU A 421 -0.24 -19.93 -4.65
N ALA A 422 0.79 -20.04 -3.80
CA ALA A 422 0.66 -20.65 -2.48
C ALA A 422 -0.22 -19.83 -1.52
N LEU A 423 -0.22 -18.50 -1.64
CA LEU A 423 -0.97 -17.60 -0.76
C LEU A 423 -2.41 -17.38 -1.21
N SER A 424 -2.73 -17.46 -2.51
CA SER A 424 -4.07 -17.23 -3.05
C SER A 424 -5.21 -17.93 -2.26
N PRO A 425 -5.18 -19.26 -2.01
CA PRO A 425 -6.24 -19.91 -1.24
C PRO A 425 -6.27 -19.48 0.24
N VAL A 426 -5.10 -19.14 0.82
CA VAL A 426 -4.98 -18.73 2.22
C VAL A 426 -5.55 -17.33 2.43
N VAL A 427 -5.25 -16.40 1.52
CA VAL A 427 -5.78 -15.03 1.51
C VAL A 427 -7.30 -15.05 1.45
N VAL A 428 -7.89 -15.83 0.53
CA VAL A 428 -9.36 -15.92 0.41
C VAL A 428 -10.00 -16.46 1.69
N ALA A 429 -9.40 -17.48 2.32
CA ALA A 429 -9.89 -18.03 3.58
C ALA A 429 -9.77 -17.04 4.74
N MET A 430 -8.62 -16.36 4.84
CA MET A 430 -8.34 -15.36 5.86
C MET A 430 -9.28 -14.15 5.73
N ALA A 431 -9.48 -13.63 4.51
CA ALA A 431 -10.40 -12.53 4.23
C ALA A 431 -11.84 -12.86 4.67
N ARG A 432 -12.33 -14.07 4.37
CA ARG A 432 -13.66 -14.51 4.82
C ARG A 432 -13.77 -14.54 6.35
N LYS A 433 -12.75 -15.01 7.06
CA LYS A 433 -12.73 -15.05 8.53
C LYS A 433 -12.67 -13.65 9.13
N LEU A 434 -11.79 -12.79 8.65
CA LEU A 434 -11.66 -11.42 9.16
C LEU A 434 -12.89 -10.56 8.85
N LYS A 435 -13.50 -10.69 7.65
CA LYS A 435 -14.77 -10.03 7.32
C LYS A 435 -15.92 -10.50 8.23
N ARG A 436 -15.91 -11.75 8.71
CA ARG A 436 -16.87 -12.25 9.69
C ARG A 436 -16.63 -11.64 11.07
N VAL A 437 -15.39 -11.65 11.56
CA VAL A 437 -15.02 -11.00 12.83
C VAL A 437 -15.42 -9.52 12.82
N LEU A 438 -15.19 -8.82 11.71
CA LEU A 438 -15.56 -7.42 11.54
C LEU A 438 -17.09 -7.22 11.58
N ALA A 439 -17.87 -8.12 10.98
CA ALA A 439 -19.34 -8.06 11.06
C ALA A 439 -19.88 -8.36 12.47
N ASP A 440 -19.29 -9.33 13.17
CA ASP A 440 -19.65 -9.66 14.55
C ASP A 440 -19.30 -8.51 15.50
N GLU A 441 -18.14 -7.88 15.30
CA GLU A 441 -17.73 -6.68 16.02
C GLU A 441 -18.66 -5.51 15.76
N GLN A 442 -19.02 -5.25 14.49
CA GLN A 442 -19.98 -4.20 14.12
C GLN A 442 -21.30 -4.38 14.87
N ASN A 443 -21.83 -5.61 14.94
CA ASN A 443 -23.07 -5.90 15.65
C ASN A 443 -22.95 -5.62 17.16
N SER A 444 -21.82 -6.01 17.76
CA SER A 444 -21.53 -5.75 19.18
C SER A 444 -21.39 -4.24 19.47
N VAL A 445 -20.63 -3.53 18.66
CA VAL A 445 -20.35 -2.08 18.81
C VAL A 445 -21.61 -1.25 18.61
N LEU A 446 -22.39 -1.51 17.55
CA LEU A 446 -23.66 -0.82 17.35
C LEU A 446 -24.66 -1.12 18.49
N GLY A 447 -24.64 -2.34 19.03
CA GLY A 447 -25.38 -2.69 20.23
C GLY A 447 -24.94 -1.88 21.46
N HIS A 448 -23.63 -1.73 21.65
CA HIS A 448 -23.05 -0.96 22.76
C HIS A 448 -23.44 0.53 22.68
N VAL A 449 -23.33 1.15 21.50
CA VAL A 449 -23.68 2.57 21.30
C VAL A 449 -25.18 2.81 21.52
N ARG A 450 -26.05 1.88 21.11
CA ARG A 450 -27.50 1.95 21.37
C ARG A 450 -27.86 1.78 22.85
N ALA A 451 -27.13 0.94 23.59
CA ALA A 451 -27.46 0.53 24.96
C ALA A 451 -27.27 1.61 26.04
N LYS A 452 -27.10 2.89 25.67
CA LYS A 452 -26.93 4.02 26.60
C LYS A 452 -25.83 3.83 27.67
N ARG A 453 -24.71 3.20 27.35
CA ARG A 453 -23.49 3.28 28.19
C ARG A 453 -22.90 4.70 28.11
N SER A 454 -22.37 5.19 29.23
CA SER A 454 -22.06 6.61 29.47
C SER A 454 -20.75 7.11 28.85
N SER A 455 -19.88 6.23 28.35
CA SER A 455 -18.60 6.61 27.73
C SER A 455 -18.61 6.27 26.24
N LEU A 456 -18.38 7.26 25.39
CA LEU A 456 -18.15 7.09 23.94
C LEU A 456 -16.64 7.00 23.62
N ASP A 457 -15.81 6.78 24.62
CA ASP A 457 -14.37 6.64 24.46
C ASP A 457 -14.04 5.39 23.63
N ILE A 458 -12.98 5.50 22.81
CA ILE A 458 -12.56 4.42 21.90
C ILE A 458 -12.32 3.09 22.63
N ASP A 459 -11.68 3.14 23.80
CA ASP A 459 -11.39 1.93 24.58
C ASP A 459 -12.62 1.36 25.29
N ALA A 460 -13.64 2.18 25.55
CA ALA A 460 -14.91 1.70 26.10
C ALA A 460 -15.73 0.92 25.04
N ILE A 461 -15.62 1.35 23.78
CA ILE A 461 -16.32 0.73 22.65
C ILE A 461 -15.62 -0.54 22.17
N PHE A 462 -14.30 -0.49 21.96
CA PHE A 462 -13.54 -1.58 21.33
C PHE A 462 -12.75 -2.48 22.30
N GLY A 463 -12.71 -2.12 23.59
CA GLY A 463 -11.75 -2.68 24.55
C GLY A 463 -10.37 -2.06 24.37
N THR A 464 -9.35 -2.61 25.02
CA THR A 464 -7.96 -2.15 24.79
C THR A 464 -7.48 -2.53 23.39
N GLU A 465 -6.45 -1.83 22.88
CA GLU A 465 -5.86 -2.14 21.57
C GLU A 465 -5.37 -3.60 21.47
N ALA A 466 -4.77 -4.11 22.55
CA ALA A 466 -4.29 -5.49 22.62
C ALA A 466 -5.44 -6.51 22.56
N GLU A 467 -6.56 -6.25 23.27
CA GLU A 467 -7.75 -7.11 23.21
C GLU A 467 -8.42 -7.06 21.84
N HIS A 468 -8.45 -5.88 21.22
CA HIS A 468 -8.96 -5.69 19.87
C HIS A 468 -8.15 -6.53 18.88
N ALA A 469 -6.82 -6.38 18.85
CA ALA A 469 -5.93 -7.16 18.00
C ALA A 469 -5.97 -8.66 18.28
N ALA A 470 -6.12 -9.06 19.55
CA ALA A 470 -6.21 -10.47 19.93
C ALA A 470 -7.42 -11.16 19.28
N ARG A 471 -8.59 -10.50 19.21
CA ARG A 471 -9.80 -11.06 18.58
C ARG A 471 -9.58 -11.39 17.10
N TYR A 472 -8.90 -10.50 16.37
CA TYR A 472 -8.57 -10.72 14.96
C TYR A 472 -7.46 -11.78 14.80
N ALA A 473 -6.40 -11.72 15.61
CA ALA A 473 -5.28 -12.67 15.54
C ALA A 473 -5.71 -14.12 15.82
N VAL A 474 -6.55 -14.34 16.83
CA VAL A 474 -7.05 -15.68 17.16
C VAL A 474 -7.81 -16.29 15.98
N ALA A 475 -8.62 -15.49 15.26
CA ALA A 475 -9.43 -15.96 14.15
C ALA A 475 -8.60 -16.48 12.95
N VAL A 476 -7.37 -16.01 12.78
CA VAL A 476 -6.50 -16.33 11.62
C VAL A 476 -5.24 -17.11 12.00
N THR A 477 -5.20 -17.69 13.20
CA THR A 477 -4.04 -18.44 13.69
C THR A 477 -3.63 -19.57 12.73
N ASP A 478 -4.61 -20.31 12.22
CA ASP A 478 -4.35 -21.43 11.31
C ASP A 478 -3.88 -20.94 9.93
N ASP A 479 -4.47 -19.85 9.42
CA ASP A 479 -4.16 -19.30 8.11
C ASP A 479 -2.76 -18.67 8.09
N THR A 480 -2.40 -17.92 9.13
CA THR A 480 -1.06 -17.35 9.30
C THR A 480 0.00 -18.44 9.46
N MET A 481 -0.31 -19.54 10.17
CA MET A 481 0.55 -20.71 10.23
C MET A 481 0.67 -21.42 8.87
N ALA A 482 -0.39 -21.46 8.07
CA ALA A 482 -0.36 -22.00 6.72
C ALA A 482 0.52 -21.14 5.79
N SER A 483 0.38 -19.81 5.82
CA SER A 483 1.26 -18.86 5.11
C SER A 483 2.72 -19.05 5.51
N ALA A 484 3.01 -19.11 6.81
CA ALA A 484 4.36 -19.34 7.31
C ALA A 484 4.92 -20.70 6.89
N SER A 485 4.09 -21.74 6.87
CA SER A 485 4.47 -23.08 6.40
C SER A 485 4.77 -23.10 4.90
N ALA A 486 4.05 -22.32 4.09
CA ALA A 486 4.36 -22.15 2.67
C ALA A 486 5.72 -21.44 2.48
N GLY A 487 5.98 -20.38 3.26
CA GLY A 487 7.28 -19.72 3.29
C GLY A 487 8.42 -20.66 3.68
N ALA A 488 8.22 -21.50 4.70
CA ALA A 488 9.20 -22.51 5.10
C ALA A 488 9.49 -23.55 4.00
N LYS A 489 8.48 -23.90 3.19
CA LYS A 489 8.65 -24.82 2.06
C LYS A 489 9.48 -24.20 0.93
N SER A 490 9.33 -22.90 0.68
CA SER A 490 10.07 -22.20 -0.38
C SER A 490 11.59 -22.27 -0.20
N VAL A 491 12.06 -22.27 1.05
CA VAL A 491 13.49 -22.34 1.39
C VAL A 491 13.99 -23.76 1.66
N LYS A 492 13.15 -24.79 1.49
CA LYS A 492 13.50 -26.18 1.80
C LYS A 492 14.67 -26.69 0.94
N ALA A 493 14.75 -26.30 -0.32
CA ALA A 493 15.84 -26.67 -1.22
C ALA A 493 17.21 -26.15 -0.75
N ALA A 494 17.23 -25.05 0.01
CA ALA A 494 18.42 -24.45 0.58
C ALA A 494 18.71 -24.91 2.03
N GLY A 495 18.17 -26.06 2.45
CA GLY A 495 18.37 -26.60 3.80
C GLY A 495 17.40 -26.06 4.86
N GLY A 496 16.38 -25.29 4.47
CA GLY A 496 15.34 -24.83 5.38
C GLY A 496 14.50 -25.98 5.97
N SER A 497 14.10 -25.85 7.24
CA SER A 497 13.30 -26.84 7.95
C SER A 497 12.05 -26.22 8.57
N SER A 498 10.88 -26.75 8.20
CA SER A 498 9.60 -26.37 8.81
C SER A 498 9.53 -26.64 10.31
N ARG A 499 10.36 -27.53 10.84
CA ARG A 499 10.44 -27.82 12.29
C ARG A 499 10.93 -26.62 13.11
N ARG A 500 11.63 -25.66 12.49
CA ARG A 500 12.09 -24.43 13.16
C ARG A 500 10.98 -23.37 13.25
N VAL A 501 9.91 -23.52 12.49
CA VAL A 501 8.75 -22.60 12.51
C VAL A 501 7.82 -23.04 13.62
N THR A 502 7.80 -22.30 14.72
CA THR A 502 6.91 -22.59 15.87
C THR A 502 5.63 -21.77 15.78
N GLN A 503 4.51 -22.38 16.17
CA GLN A 503 3.21 -21.69 16.20
C GLN A 503 3.27 -20.42 17.07
N LYS A 504 3.99 -20.47 18.20
CA LYS A 504 4.17 -19.31 19.09
C LYS A 504 4.82 -18.12 18.37
N ALA A 505 5.94 -18.34 17.68
CA ALA A 505 6.65 -17.25 16.99
C ALA A 505 5.83 -16.65 15.83
N ILE A 506 5.03 -17.48 15.14
CA ILE A 506 4.14 -17.00 14.08
C ILE A 506 2.95 -16.24 14.66
N ALA A 507 2.34 -16.75 15.74
CA ALA A 507 1.23 -16.07 16.41
C ALA A 507 1.65 -14.70 16.97
N GLU A 508 2.84 -14.60 17.60
CA GLU A 508 3.39 -13.32 18.08
C GLU A 508 3.63 -12.33 16.92
N HIS A 509 4.18 -12.81 15.80
CA HIS A 509 4.40 -11.98 14.61
C HIS A 509 3.09 -11.52 13.97
N ALA A 510 2.13 -12.43 13.78
CA ALA A 510 0.82 -12.12 13.23
C ALA A 510 0.04 -11.14 14.12
N HIS A 511 0.10 -11.31 15.43
CA HIS A 511 -0.51 -10.37 16.38
C HIS A 511 0.10 -8.97 16.26
N ALA A 512 1.43 -8.85 16.17
CA ALA A 512 2.11 -7.57 15.96
C ALA A 512 1.71 -6.93 14.61
N ALA A 513 1.66 -7.71 13.52
CA ALA A 513 1.26 -7.23 12.20
C ALA A 513 -0.21 -6.74 12.17
N ILE A 514 -1.12 -7.49 12.80
CA ILE A 514 -2.53 -7.12 12.92
C ILE A 514 -2.70 -5.86 13.77
N THR A 515 -1.92 -5.73 14.85
CA THR A 515 -1.95 -4.54 15.72
C THR A 515 -1.52 -3.30 14.94
N ALA A 516 -0.32 -3.33 14.35
CA ALA A 516 0.28 -2.18 13.68
C ALA A 516 -0.42 -1.79 12.36
N GLY A 517 -1.00 -2.76 11.64
CA GLY A 517 -1.67 -2.52 10.37
C GLY A 517 -3.18 -2.36 10.53
N LEU A 518 -3.87 -3.48 10.72
CA LEU A 518 -5.33 -3.56 10.68
C LEU A 518 -5.99 -2.76 11.81
N VAL A 519 -5.58 -3.01 13.06
CA VAL A 519 -6.24 -2.44 14.24
C VAL A 519 -5.89 -0.97 14.43
N ALA A 520 -4.61 -0.59 14.29
CA ALA A 520 -4.21 0.81 14.37
C ALA A 520 -4.93 1.68 13.33
N GLY A 521 -4.98 1.22 12.07
CA GLY A 521 -5.71 1.93 11.01
C GLY A 521 -7.20 2.02 11.29
N PHE A 522 -7.83 0.92 11.70
CA PHE A 522 -9.27 0.91 11.99
C PHE A 522 -9.62 1.83 13.16
N ARG A 523 -8.79 1.81 14.21
CA ARG A 523 -8.96 2.66 15.39
C ARG A 523 -8.80 4.14 15.07
N GLU A 524 -7.94 4.51 14.13
CA GLU A 524 -7.83 5.90 13.67
C GLU A 524 -9.11 6.35 12.96
N ASP A 525 -9.60 5.57 11.99
CA ASP A 525 -10.85 5.90 11.29
C ASP A 525 -12.05 5.96 12.26
N ALA A 526 -12.12 5.03 13.22
CA ALA A 526 -13.15 5.03 14.25
C ALA A 526 -13.02 6.24 15.21
N ARG A 527 -11.79 6.67 15.53
CA ARG A 527 -11.54 7.87 16.35
C ARG A 527 -12.02 9.13 15.64
N ILE A 528 -11.76 9.25 14.34
CA ILE A 528 -12.25 10.36 13.52
C ILE A 528 -13.77 10.39 13.53
N ALA A 529 -14.42 9.24 13.29
CA ALA A 529 -15.88 9.13 13.34
C ALA A 529 -16.49 9.49 14.72
N ILE A 530 -15.82 9.10 15.81
CA ILE A 530 -16.24 9.48 17.18
C ILE A 530 -16.10 10.99 17.41
N GLY A 531 -15.03 11.60 16.89
CA GLY A 531 -14.81 13.05 16.95
C GLY A 531 -15.87 13.83 16.17
N GLU A 532 -16.15 13.42 14.93
CA GLU A 532 -17.12 14.05 14.04
C GLU A 532 -18.56 13.97 14.54
N ALA A 533 -18.90 12.93 15.31
CA ALA A 533 -20.22 12.81 15.90
C ALA A 533 -20.49 13.85 17.00
N GLU A 534 -19.46 14.48 17.57
CA GLU A 534 -19.56 15.49 18.65
C GLU A 534 -20.47 15.07 19.83
N GLY A 535 -20.57 13.77 20.10
CA GLY A 535 -21.41 13.19 21.17
C GLY A 535 -22.84 12.82 20.74
N ASP A 536 -23.26 13.13 19.51
CA ASP A 536 -24.53 12.66 18.95
C ASP A 536 -24.43 11.17 18.58
N ARG A 537 -25.28 10.36 19.23
CA ARG A 537 -25.28 8.90 19.06
C ARG A 537 -25.87 8.46 17.73
N ASP A 538 -26.86 9.17 17.19
CA ASP A 538 -27.50 8.77 15.94
C ASP A 538 -26.57 9.05 14.75
N VAL A 539 -25.86 10.18 14.80
CA VAL A 539 -24.77 10.51 13.88
C VAL A 539 -23.63 9.48 14.02
N LEU A 540 -23.18 9.17 15.24
CA LEU A 540 -22.13 8.17 15.47
C LEU A 540 -22.50 6.79 14.92
N LEU A 541 -23.75 6.36 15.07
CA LEU A 541 -24.23 5.09 14.51
C LEU A 541 -24.19 5.10 12.97
N GLY A 542 -24.42 6.24 12.32
CA GLY A 542 -24.25 6.41 10.88
C GLY A 542 -22.78 6.26 10.49
N LEU A 543 -21.92 7.10 11.07
CA LEU A 543 -20.48 7.15 10.77
C LEU A 543 -19.78 5.81 11.03
N LEU A 544 -20.07 5.14 12.15
CA LEU A 544 -19.49 3.82 12.43
C LEU A 544 -19.93 2.77 11.41
N ARG A 545 -21.18 2.81 10.91
CA ARG A 545 -21.62 1.89 9.85
C ARG A 545 -20.83 2.15 8.57
N ASP A 546 -20.55 3.40 8.24
CA ASP A 546 -19.74 3.75 7.07
C ASP A 546 -18.28 3.31 7.23
N VAL A 547 -17.65 3.53 8.40
CA VAL A 547 -16.31 3.00 8.70
C VAL A 547 -16.29 1.48 8.50
N TYR A 548 -17.21 0.75 9.12
CA TYR A 548 -17.30 -0.69 8.96
C TYR A 548 -17.53 -1.13 7.51
N ARG A 549 -18.35 -0.39 6.74
CA ARG A 549 -18.60 -0.67 5.33
C ARG A 549 -17.32 -0.51 4.52
N THR A 550 -16.66 0.65 4.61
CA THR A 550 -15.39 0.94 3.92
C THR A 550 -14.31 -0.09 4.25
N TRP A 551 -14.17 -0.44 5.53
CA TRP A 551 -13.21 -1.47 5.93
C TRP A 551 -13.56 -2.84 5.35
N LYS A 552 -14.83 -3.23 5.36
CA LYS A 552 -15.28 -4.52 4.82
C LYS A 552 -15.12 -4.63 3.30
N THR A 553 -15.36 -3.55 2.56
CA THR A 553 -15.39 -3.58 1.08
C THR A 553 -14.08 -3.22 0.43
N GLU A 554 -13.32 -2.26 0.99
CA GLU A 554 -12.16 -1.67 0.31
C GLU A 554 -10.85 -2.02 1.00
N LYS A 555 -10.75 -1.88 2.33
CA LYS A 555 -9.46 -1.96 3.03
C LYS A 555 -9.07 -3.37 3.52
N MET A 556 -10.05 -4.22 3.85
CA MET A 556 -9.78 -5.51 4.50
C MET A 556 -8.89 -6.43 3.65
N ASP A 557 -9.14 -6.51 2.33
CA ASP A 557 -8.41 -7.45 1.47
C ASP A 557 -6.93 -7.07 1.36
N THR A 558 -6.60 -5.78 1.29
CA THR A 558 -5.20 -5.31 1.32
C THR A 558 -4.47 -5.68 2.61
N HIS A 559 -5.12 -5.51 3.77
CA HIS A 559 -4.51 -5.91 5.04
C HIS A 559 -4.37 -7.42 5.20
N VAL A 560 -5.31 -8.20 4.66
CA VAL A 560 -5.21 -9.66 4.62
C VAL A 560 -3.97 -10.09 3.82
N ASP A 561 -3.76 -9.48 2.65
CA ASP A 561 -2.58 -9.75 1.83
C ASP A 561 -1.28 -9.42 2.57
N ASP A 562 -1.24 -8.29 3.28
CA ASP A 562 -0.06 -7.88 4.05
C ASP A 562 0.25 -8.86 5.18
N ILE A 563 -0.76 -9.30 5.94
CA ILE A 563 -0.62 -10.30 7.01
C ILE A 563 -0.14 -11.65 6.44
N ALA A 564 -0.69 -12.06 5.30
CA ALA A 564 -0.31 -13.30 4.64
C ALA A 564 1.15 -13.25 4.13
N CYS A 565 1.55 -12.15 3.48
CA CYS A 565 2.91 -11.94 2.99
C CYS A 565 3.93 -11.83 4.12
N SER A 566 3.60 -11.09 5.20
CA SER A 566 4.50 -10.96 6.35
C SER A 566 4.70 -12.31 7.05
N SER A 567 3.62 -13.07 7.24
CA SER A 567 3.67 -14.41 7.84
C SER A 567 4.46 -15.39 6.97
N TYR A 568 4.30 -15.32 5.64
CA TYR A 568 5.07 -16.11 4.68
C TYR A 568 6.57 -15.83 4.82
N SER A 569 6.98 -14.55 4.73
CA SER A 569 8.39 -14.17 4.81
C SER A 569 8.98 -14.47 6.18
N ARG A 570 8.20 -14.32 7.27
CA ARG A 570 8.60 -14.75 8.61
C ARG A 570 8.82 -16.25 8.68
N GLY A 571 7.93 -17.04 8.08
CA GLY A 571 8.07 -18.49 8.01
C GLY A 571 9.32 -18.95 7.23
N ALA A 572 9.59 -18.32 6.09
CA ALA A 572 10.81 -18.54 5.30
C ALA A 572 12.07 -18.19 6.11
N TYR A 573 12.09 -17.03 6.77
CA TYR A 573 13.19 -16.60 7.63
C TYR A 573 13.43 -17.53 8.81
N LEU A 574 12.36 -18.01 9.46
CA LEU A 574 12.47 -18.91 10.61
C LEU A 574 12.95 -20.32 10.23
N ALA A 575 12.60 -20.78 9.02
CA ALA A 575 12.96 -22.11 8.54
C ALA A 575 14.46 -22.27 8.24
N LEU A 576 15.16 -21.20 7.91
CA LEU A 576 16.60 -21.20 7.64
C LEU A 576 17.43 -21.55 8.89
N GLU A 577 18.70 -21.89 8.71
CA GLU A 577 19.64 -22.17 9.81
C GLU A 577 20.19 -20.86 10.41
N PRO A 578 20.31 -20.72 11.75
CA PRO A 578 21.01 -19.56 12.32
C PRO A 578 22.44 -19.48 11.77
N GLY A 579 22.84 -18.32 11.26
CA GLY A 579 24.14 -18.14 10.60
C GLY A 579 24.15 -18.37 9.08
N SER A 580 23.03 -18.78 8.46
CA SER A 580 22.94 -18.88 7.00
C SER A 580 23.00 -17.49 6.34
N SER A 581 23.66 -17.38 5.19
CA SER A 581 23.67 -16.18 4.35
C SER A 581 22.32 -15.98 3.65
N ILE A 582 21.70 -14.82 3.82
CA ILE A 582 20.40 -14.45 3.26
C ILE A 582 20.50 -13.15 2.47
N THR A 583 19.70 -13.02 1.42
CA THR A 583 19.55 -11.82 0.61
C THR A 583 18.10 -11.35 0.60
N TRP A 584 17.93 -10.06 0.41
CA TRP A 584 16.62 -9.44 0.23
C TRP A 584 16.29 -9.38 -1.26
N MET A 585 15.15 -9.96 -1.64
CA MET A 585 14.67 -9.92 -3.01
C MET A 585 13.51 -8.94 -3.11
N ALA A 586 13.76 -7.81 -3.76
CA ALA A 586 12.75 -6.85 -4.18
C ALA A 586 11.93 -7.44 -5.34
N GLU A 587 10.61 -7.28 -5.32
CA GLU A 587 9.75 -7.64 -6.45
C GLU A 587 9.98 -6.61 -7.57
N PRO A 588 10.24 -7.04 -8.83
CA PRO A 588 10.56 -6.11 -9.92
C PRO A 588 9.33 -5.39 -10.47
N ASP A 589 8.15 -6.01 -10.41
CA ASP A 589 6.93 -5.51 -11.07
C ASP A 589 6.07 -4.60 -10.18
N THR A 590 6.30 -4.62 -8.86
CA THR A 590 5.69 -3.65 -7.94
C THR A 590 6.67 -2.51 -7.73
N ASN A 591 6.22 -1.25 -7.71
CA ASN A 591 7.08 -0.09 -7.37
C ASN A 591 7.64 -0.29 -5.96
N CYS A 592 8.81 -0.93 -5.89
CA CYS A 592 9.38 -1.44 -4.67
C CYS A 592 9.80 -0.27 -3.79
N CYS A 593 9.53 -0.36 -2.50
CA CYS A 593 9.82 0.72 -1.57
C CYS A 593 11.32 1.05 -1.56
N SER A 594 11.71 2.30 -1.26
CA SER A 594 13.14 2.67 -1.23
C SER A 594 13.94 1.78 -0.27
N GLU A 595 13.36 1.46 0.90
CA GLU A 595 14.00 0.58 1.88
C GLU A 595 14.21 -0.84 1.35
N CYS A 596 13.25 -1.32 0.56
CA CYS A 596 13.26 -2.63 -0.05
C CYS A 596 14.32 -2.73 -1.15
N ALA A 597 14.43 -1.67 -1.96
CA ALA A 597 15.47 -1.53 -2.96
C ALA A 597 16.86 -1.46 -2.31
N ASP A 598 17.01 -0.66 -1.25
CA ASP A 598 18.26 -0.52 -0.49
C ASP A 598 18.69 -1.84 0.14
N ASN A 599 17.76 -2.58 0.75
CA ASN A 599 18.04 -3.90 1.30
C ASN A 599 18.44 -4.91 0.22
N SER A 600 17.83 -4.83 -0.96
CA SER A 600 18.18 -5.70 -2.08
C SER A 600 19.56 -5.38 -2.66
N LEU A 601 19.93 -4.10 -2.73
CA LEU A 601 21.25 -3.62 -3.15
C LEU A 601 22.35 -3.89 -2.11
N GLY A 602 21.97 -3.99 -0.82
CA GLY A 602 22.87 -4.28 0.30
C GLY A 602 23.59 -5.63 0.22
N GLY A 603 23.11 -6.55 -0.62
CA GLY A 603 23.69 -7.86 -0.81
C GLY A 603 23.30 -8.84 0.30
N SER A 604 24.19 -9.80 0.58
CA SER A 604 23.91 -10.85 1.55
C SER A 604 24.28 -10.46 2.98
N VAL A 605 23.40 -10.78 3.91
CA VAL A 605 23.60 -10.62 5.36
C VAL A 605 23.50 -11.98 6.04
N VAL A 606 24.10 -12.11 7.23
CA VAL A 606 23.96 -13.33 8.02
C VAL A 606 22.61 -13.30 8.71
N ARG A 607 21.88 -14.42 8.68
CA ARG A 607 20.61 -14.53 9.40
C ARG A 607 20.80 -14.24 10.89
N GLY A 608 20.20 -13.13 11.35
CA GLY A 608 20.30 -12.63 12.72
C GLY A 608 20.89 -11.21 12.77
N ASP A 609 21.64 -10.83 11.74
CA ASP A 609 22.08 -9.46 11.53
C ASP A 609 21.01 -8.67 10.77
N ASP A 610 21.02 -7.34 10.94
CA ASP A 610 20.11 -6.44 10.26
C ASP A 610 20.59 -6.10 8.84
N PHE A 611 19.64 -5.95 7.92
CA PHE A 611 19.86 -5.37 6.60
C PHE A 611 20.21 -3.87 6.71
N PRO A 612 20.71 -3.20 5.64
CA PRO A 612 21.16 -1.80 5.71
C PRO A 612 20.14 -0.81 6.29
N THR A 613 18.84 -1.09 6.14
CA THR A 613 17.76 -0.25 6.68
C THR A 613 17.35 -0.58 8.12
N GLY A 614 18.03 -1.52 8.78
CA GLY A 614 17.73 -1.95 10.16
C GLY A 614 16.68 -3.05 10.27
N HIS A 615 16.14 -3.56 9.15
CA HIS A 615 15.18 -4.65 9.14
C HIS A 615 15.89 -6.01 9.25
N SER A 616 15.36 -6.94 10.04
CA SER A 616 15.93 -8.30 10.18
C SER A 616 15.45 -9.29 9.12
N HIS A 617 14.26 -9.05 8.54
CA HIS A 617 13.69 -9.84 7.45
C HIS A 617 12.61 -9.04 6.71
N PRO A 618 12.27 -9.40 5.46
CA PRO A 618 11.16 -8.83 4.73
C PRO A 618 9.79 -9.28 5.28
N PRO A 619 8.71 -8.56 4.94
CA PRO A 619 8.67 -7.24 4.29
C PRO A 619 9.14 -6.10 5.21
N ALA A 620 9.60 -4.98 4.64
CA ALA A 620 10.01 -3.79 5.42
C ALA A 620 8.81 -3.11 6.08
N HIS A 621 7.73 -2.92 5.32
CA HIS A 621 6.48 -2.37 5.83
C HIS A 621 5.26 -3.04 5.16
N ALA A 622 4.06 -2.71 5.64
CA ALA A 622 2.80 -3.10 5.02
C ALA A 622 2.75 -2.62 3.55
N GLY A 623 2.15 -3.40 2.65
CA GLY A 623 2.14 -3.16 1.20
C GLY A 623 3.37 -3.69 0.45
N CYS A 624 4.49 -3.98 1.10
CA CYS A 624 5.64 -4.57 0.42
C CYS A 624 5.40 -6.05 0.11
N ARG A 625 5.99 -6.49 -1.00
CA ARG A 625 5.94 -7.88 -1.45
C ARG A 625 7.33 -8.50 -1.56
N CYS A 626 8.29 -8.06 -0.77
CA CYS A 626 9.65 -8.60 -0.82
C CYS A 626 9.77 -10.00 -0.20
N LEU A 627 10.79 -10.74 -0.63
CA LEU A 627 11.07 -12.10 -0.18
C LEU A 627 12.47 -12.22 0.41
N VAL A 628 12.62 -13.14 1.36
CA VAL A 628 13.94 -13.57 1.85
C VAL A 628 14.41 -14.74 1.00
N CYS A 629 15.61 -14.64 0.44
CA CYS A 629 16.21 -15.73 -0.33
C CYS A 629 17.53 -16.17 0.33
N PRO A 630 17.74 -17.47 0.55
CA PRO A 630 19.04 -17.98 0.96
C PRO A 630 20.03 -17.87 -0.20
N VAL A 631 21.26 -17.46 0.10
CA VAL A 631 22.37 -17.52 -0.88
C VAL A 631 22.83 -18.97 -0.92
N GLN A 632 22.68 -19.61 -2.09
CA GLN A 632 23.26 -20.92 -2.34
C GLN A 632 24.69 -20.71 -2.82
N ASP A 633 25.66 -21.28 -2.10
CA ASP A 633 27.07 -21.33 -2.50
C ASP A 633 27.30 -22.27 -3.70
#